data_AF-A0A6G7ZEK8-F1
#
_entry.id   AF-A0A6G7ZEK8-F1
#
_cell.length_a   1.000
_cell.length_b   1.000
_cell.length_c   1.000
_cell.angle_alpha   90.00
_cell.angle_beta   90.00
_cell.angle_gamma   90.00
#
_symmetry.space_group_name_H-M   'P 1'
#
loop_
_entity.id
_entity.type
_entity.pdbx_description
1 polymer ?
#
loop_
_entity_poly.entity_id
_entity_poly.type
_entity_poly.pdbx_seq_one_letter_code
_entity_poly.pdbx_strand_id
1 'polypeptide(L)'
;MNRTFYALAGLIGLITGAPAFAGTCTIESTRAPGEWTFVRVYDVDNGKIVLQRAIKAGLAYEVTVSKNRVRVDSKLPGGISYGAGPISPCRDGNKLKI
;
A
#
# COMPACT_ATOMS: atom_id res chain seq x y z
N MET A 1 -13.31 45.36 21.63
CA MET A 1 -13.36 45.55 20.16
C MET A 1 -12.49 44.49 19.50
N ASN A 2 -13.11 43.70 18.61
CA ASN A 2 -12.59 42.85 17.51
C ASN A 2 -11.41 41.90 17.80
N ARG A 3 -11.62 40.60 18.08
CA ARG A 3 -11.98 39.48 17.16
C ARG A 3 -11.17 39.48 15.86
N THR A 4 -10.01 38.82 15.90
CA THR A 4 -9.24 38.46 14.70
C THR A 4 -9.84 37.20 14.07
N PHE A 5 -10.02 37.29 12.76
CA PHE A 5 -10.82 36.42 11.93
C PHE A 5 -10.15 35.08 11.64
N TYR A 6 -10.99 34.04 11.62
CA TYR A 6 -10.73 32.75 10.99
C TYR A 6 -10.36 32.96 9.52
N ALA A 7 -9.18 32.49 9.10
CA ALA A 7 -8.91 32.21 7.69
C ALA A 7 -9.16 30.72 7.44
N LEU A 8 -10.44 30.41 7.17
CA LEU A 8 -10.82 29.27 6.36
C LEU A 8 -10.15 29.44 4.98
N ALA A 9 -9.10 28.67 4.71
CA ALA A 9 -8.60 28.45 3.36
C ALA A 9 -7.80 27.15 3.34
N GLY A 10 -8.51 26.03 3.21
CA GLY A 10 -7.91 24.71 3.22
C GLY A 10 -8.76 23.70 2.48
N LEU A 11 -9.01 23.99 1.20
CA LEU A 11 -9.33 23.01 0.16
C LEU A 11 -10.67 22.27 0.29
N ILE A 12 -11.69 22.90 -0.28
CA ILE A 12 -12.81 22.22 -0.93
C ILE A 12 -12.22 21.30 -2.01
N GLY A 13 -12.25 20.00 -1.78
CA GLY A 13 -11.80 19.03 -2.79
C GLY A 13 -11.56 17.63 -2.23
N LEU A 14 -12.62 16.91 -1.89
CA LEU A 14 -12.74 15.44 -2.05
C LEU A 14 -14.13 14.96 -1.62
N ILE A 15 -15.19 15.61 -2.15
CA ILE A 15 -16.51 15.01 -2.28
C ILE A 15 -16.54 14.29 -3.64
N THR A 16 -15.69 13.26 -3.77
CA THR A 16 -15.83 12.22 -4.79
C THR A 16 -15.56 10.94 -4.04
N GLY A 17 -16.63 10.18 -3.79
CA GLY A 17 -16.66 9.04 -2.88
C GLY A 17 -15.36 8.25 -2.89
N ALA A 18 -14.58 8.37 -1.81
CA ALA A 18 -13.71 7.27 -1.42
C ALA A 18 -14.64 6.05 -1.37
N PRO A 19 -14.40 5.00 -2.16
CA PRO A 19 -15.22 3.80 -2.02
C PRO A 19 -15.11 3.41 -0.55
N ALA A 20 -16.24 3.47 0.18
CA ALA A 20 -16.31 3.21 1.61
C ALA A 20 -15.95 1.76 2.00
N PHE A 21 -15.35 1.02 1.06
CA PHE A 21 -14.92 -0.36 1.15
C PHE A 21 -13.47 -0.58 0.66
N ALA A 22 -12.73 0.49 0.29
CA ALA A 22 -11.32 0.34 -0.05
C ALA A 22 -10.50 0.03 1.21
N GLY A 23 -9.95 -1.16 1.26
CA GLY A 23 -9.07 -1.62 2.30
C GLY A 23 -7.67 -1.05 2.11
N THR A 24 -7.08 -0.66 3.22
CA THR A 24 -5.70 -0.17 3.29
C THR A 24 -4.86 -1.16 4.07
N CYS A 25 -3.60 -1.34 3.66
CA CYS A 25 -2.61 -2.13 4.36
C CYS A 25 -1.21 -1.59 4.07
N THR A 26 -0.23 -1.99 4.87
CA THR A 26 1.17 -1.63 4.67
C THR A 26 1.98 -2.86 4.29
N ILE A 27 2.79 -2.77 3.24
CA ILE A 27 3.72 -3.83 2.84
C ILE A 27 5.11 -3.51 3.35
N GLU A 28 5.67 -4.40 4.17
CA GLU A 28 6.97 -4.23 4.83
C GLU A 28 7.91 -5.38 4.46
N SER A 29 9.13 -5.06 4.02
CA SER A 29 10.18 -6.07 3.78
C SER A 29 10.86 -6.43 5.10
N THR A 30 10.78 -7.70 5.49
CA THR A 30 11.35 -8.28 6.72
C THR A 30 12.67 -9.02 6.50
N ARG A 31 13.26 -8.82 5.33
CA ARG A 31 14.57 -9.36 4.94
C ARG A 31 15.72 -8.80 5.79
N ALA A 32 16.93 -9.33 5.58
CA ALA A 32 18.09 -8.89 6.33
C ALA A 32 18.35 -7.38 6.11
N PRO A 33 18.86 -6.65 7.11
CA PRO A 33 19.11 -5.21 6.99
C PRO A 33 19.96 -4.88 5.77
N GLY A 34 19.50 -3.92 4.97
CA GLY A 34 20.21 -3.51 3.74
C GLY A 34 19.80 -4.27 2.48
N GLU A 35 19.11 -5.41 2.61
CA GLU A 35 18.60 -6.14 1.45
C GLU A 35 17.44 -5.42 0.78
N TRP A 36 17.39 -5.56 -0.55
CA TRP A 36 16.30 -5.06 -1.37
C TRP A 36 15.44 -6.22 -1.84
N THR A 37 14.13 -6.00 -1.88
CA THR A 37 13.17 -6.94 -2.45
C THR A 37 12.32 -6.22 -3.48
N PHE A 38 12.22 -6.76 -4.68
CA PHE A 38 11.30 -6.24 -5.69
C PHE A 38 9.93 -6.82 -5.44
N VAL A 39 8.93 -5.96 -5.35
CA VAL A 39 7.57 -6.33 -4.97
C VAL A 39 6.57 -5.87 -6.03
N ARG A 40 5.58 -6.72 -6.30
CA ARG A 40 4.36 -6.40 -7.03
C ARG A 40 3.16 -6.76 -6.17
N VAL A 41 2.33 -5.78 -5.87
CA VAL A 41 1.10 -5.98 -5.10
C VAL A 41 -0.07 -5.91 -6.05
N TYR A 42 -0.88 -6.96 -6.05
CA TYR A 42 -2.07 -7.07 -6.85
C TYR A 42 -3.29 -6.89 -5.96
N ASP A 43 -4.23 -6.06 -6.41
CA ASP A 43 -5.61 -6.12 -5.95
C ASP A 43 -6.25 -7.38 -6.53
N VAL A 44 -6.66 -8.30 -5.67
CA VAL A 44 -7.18 -9.61 -6.08
C VAL A 44 -8.54 -9.48 -6.75
N ASP A 45 -9.32 -8.46 -6.39
CA ASP A 45 -10.71 -8.33 -6.83
C ASP A 45 -10.82 -7.77 -8.25
N ASN A 46 -9.82 -7.04 -8.74
CA ASN A 46 -9.80 -6.50 -10.10
C ASN A 46 -8.53 -6.85 -10.91
N GLY A 47 -7.59 -7.57 -10.31
CA GLY A 47 -6.34 -8.02 -10.95
C GLY A 47 -5.31 -6.92 -11.21
N LYS A 48 -5.56 -5.68 -10.78
CA LYS A 48 -4.66 -4.55 -11.04
C LYS A 48 -3.46 -4.57 -10.11
N ILE A 49 -2.32 -4.13 -10.63
CA ILE A 49 -1.13 -3.87 -9.82
C ILE A 49 -1.33 -2.51 -9.14
N VAL A 50 -1.39 -2.51 -7.80
CA VAL A 50 -1.56 -1.31 -6.97
C VAL A 50 -0.24 -0.80 -6.40
N LEU A 51 0.80 -1.63 -6.41
CA LEU A 51 2.17 -1.23 -6.06
C LEU A 51 3.17 -2.07 -6.87
N GLN A 52 4.17 -1.42 -7.47
CA GLN A 52 5.31 -2.11 -8.07
C GLN A 52 6.59 -1.31 -7.81
N ARG A 53 7.44 -1.81 -6.91
CA ARG A 53 8.70 -1.13 -6.54
C ARG A 53 9.68 -2.06 -5.84
N ALA A 54 10.91 -1.59 -5.68
CA ALA A 54 11.84 -2.17 -4.72
C ALA A 54 11.57 -1.62 -3.31
N ILE A 55 11.59 -2.51 -2.31
CA ILE A 55 11.44 -2.20 -0.88
C ILE A 55 12.72 -2.64 -0.19
N LYS A 56 13.42 -1.70 0.47
CA LYS A 56 14.57 -2.01 1.32
C LYS A 56 14.06 -2.57 2.66
N ALA A 57 14.78 -3.53 3.22
CA ALA A 57 14.46 -4.09 4.55
C ALA A 57 14.23 -2.97 5.60
N GLY A 58 13.15 -3.11 6.37
CA GLY A 58 12.73 -2.12 7.38
C GLY A 58 11.94 -0.92 6.82
N LEU A 59 11.76 -0.82 5.50
CA LEU A 59 10.84 0.15 4.91
C LEU A 59 9.46 -0.48 4.68
N ALA A 60 8.45 0.36 4.80
CA ALA A 60 7.06 -0.03 4.65
C ALA A 60 6.33 0.96 3.72
N TYR A 61 5.40 0.45 2.91
CA TYR A 61 4.62 1.26 1.98
C TYR A 61 3.13 0.96 2.12
N GLU A 62 2.33 2.01 2.25
CA GLU A 62 0.88 1.89 2.25
C GLU A 62 0.37 1.51 0.85
N VAL A 63 -0.66 0.68 0.84
CA VAL A 63 -1.36 0.19 -0.34
C VAL A 63 -2.85 0.28 -0.07
N THR A 64 -3.57 0.80 -1.05
CA THR A 64 -5.03 0.86 -1.07
C THR A 64 -5.56 -0.07 -2.15
N VAL A 65 -6.53 -0.92 -1.81
CA VAL A 65 -7.22 -1.83 -2.74
C VAL A 65 -8.70 -1.54 -2.80
N SER A 66 -9.38 -2.05 -3.83
CA SER A 66 -10.81 -1.84 -4.06
C SER A 66 -11.71 -2.52 -3.02
N LYS A 67 -11.24 -3.63 -2.43
CA LYS A 67 -11.91 -4.32 -1.33
C LYS A 67 -10.93 -4.60 -0.19
N ASN A 68 -10.65 -5.85 0.14
CA ASN A 68 -9.91 -6.19 1.35
C ASN A 68 -8.89 -7.32 1.16
N ARG A 69 -8.45 -7.58 -0.08
CA ARG A 69 -7.52 -8.68 -0.39
C ARG A 69 -6.44 -8.23 -1.35
N VAL A 70 -5.22 -8.63 -1.04
CA VAL A 70 -4.06 -8.45 -1.91
C VAL A 70 -3.34 -9.76 -2.13
N ARG A 71 -2.61 -9.84 -3.23
CA ARG A 71 -1.55 -10.84 -3.42
C ARG A 71 -0.24 -10.10 -3.61
N VAL A 72 0.77 -10.47 -2.83
CA VAL A 72 2.07 -9.81 -2.88
C VAL A 72 3.07 -10.77 -3.50
N ASP A 73 3.53 -10.44 -4.70
CA ASP A 73 4.55 -11.20 -5.40
C ASP A 73 5.90 -10.53 -5.16
N SER A 74 6.93 -11.33 -4.92
CA SER A 74 8.25 -10.82 -4.61
C SER A 74 9.37 -11.54 -5.36
N LYS A 75 10.48 -10.83 -5.59
CA LYS A 75 11.72 -11.43 -6.05
C LYS A 75 12.93 -10.73 -5.47
N LEU A 76 14.02 -11.49 -5.39
CA LEU A 76 15.32 -10.96 -5.01
C LEU A 76 16.00 -10.24 -6.18
N PRO A 77 16.93 -9.32 -5.90
CA PRO A 77 17.82 -8.76 -6.91
C PRO A 77 18.55 -9.87 -7.66
N GLY A 78 18.66 -9.74 -8.98
CA GLY A 78 19.19 -10.80 -9.86
C GLY A 78 18.19 -11.92 -10.19
N GLY A 79 17.06 -12.01 -9.50
CA GLY A 79 15.99 -12.94 -9.84
C GLY A 79 15.26 -12.55 -11.13
N ILE A 80 15.01 -13.52 -12.01
CA ILE A 80 14.28 -13.30 -13.25
C ILE A 80 12.76 -13.33 -13.08
N SER A 81 12.26 -14.16 -12.15
CA SER A 81 10.83 -14.40 -11.93
C SER A 81 10.38 -13.92 -10.56
N TYR A 82 9.13 -13.49 -10.46
CA TYR A 82 8.46 -13.21 -9.19
C TYR A 82 7.88 -14.49 -8.61
N GLY A 83 8.13 -14.75 -7.32
CA GLY A 83 7.43 -15.76 -6.55
C GLY A 83 6.06 -15.24 -6.15
N ALA A 84 5.01 -16.01 -6.44
CA ALA A 84 3.66 -15.66 -6.06
C ALA A 84 3.46 -15.85 -4.55
N GLY A 85 3.07 -14.78 -3.85
CA GLY A 85 2.70 -14.88 -2.44
C GLY A 85 1.27 -15.36 -2.23
N PRO A 86 0.88 -15.64 -0.97
CA PRO A 86 -0.50 -15.97 -0.64
C PRO A 86 -1.42 -14.76 -0.80
N ILE A 87 -2.70 -15.03 -1.02
CA ILE A 87 -3.74 -14.01 -0.90
C ILE A 87 -3.88 -13.66 0.58
N SER A 88 -3.70 -12.39 0.90
CA SER A 88 -3.70 -11.88 2.27
C SER A 88 -4.75 -10.78 2.46
N PRO A 89 -5.33 -10.65 3.66
CA PRO A 89 -6.24 -9.56 3.95
C PRO A 89 -5.49 -8.21 3.92
N CYS A 90 -6.09 -7.20 3.29
CA CYS A 90 -5.62 -5.82 3.26
C CYS A 90 -6.75 -4.92 3.75
N ARG A 91 -6.79 -4.67 5.06
CA ARG A 91 -7.85 -3.89 5.71
C ARG A 91 -7.33 -3.21 6.96
N ASP A 92 -7.93 -2.09 7.31
CA ASP A 92 -7.71 -1.40 8.59
C ASP A 92 -6.23 -1.03 8.83
N GLY A 93 -5.46 -0.78 7.77
CA GLY A 93 -4.04 -0.43 7.85
C GLY A 93 -3.14 -1.58 8.32
N ASN A 94 -3.59 -2.83 8.26
CA ASN A 94 -2.81 -3.97 8.72
C ASN A 94 -1.46 -4.09 8.00
N LYS A 95 -0.46 -4.65 8.69
CA LYS A 95 0.87 -4.85 8.12
C LYS A 95 1.03 -6.24 7.53
N LEU A 96 1.47 -6.30 6.27
CA LEU A 96 1.83 -7.50 5.56
C LEU A 96 3.35 -7.55 5.40
N LYS A 97 3.94 -8.63 5.89
CA LYS A 97 5.38 -8.85 5.91
C LYS A 97 5.78 -9.72 4.73
N ILE A 98 6.82 -9.31 4.01
CA ILE A 98 7.42 -10.04 2.87
C ILE A 98 8.92 -10.24 3.03
#